data_AF-I3IDT2-F1
#
_entry.id   AF-I3IDT2-F1
#
_cell.length_a   1.000
_cell.length_b   1.000
_cell.length_c   1.000
_cell.angle_alpha   90.00
_cell.angle_beta   90.00
_cell.angle_gamma   90.00
#
_symmetry.space_group_name_H-M   'P 1'
#
loop_
_entity.id
_entity.type
_entity.pdbx_description
1 polymer ?
#
loop_
_entity_poly.entity_id
_entity_poly.type
_entity_poly.pdbx_seq_one_letter_code
_entity_poly.pdbx_strand_id
1 'polypeptide(L)' 'MLRQLLSITQTAERLRVRPEYVRELVAKKRLEFIHGEQLDAAQVEQLAKLMEKLRKNGIATLVEICAQDDKPE' A
#
# COMPACT_ATOMS: atom_id res chain seq x y z
N MET A 1 -1.48 12.33 -18.91
CA MET A 1 -0.61 11.47 -18.09
C MET A 1 -1.03 10.03 -18.33
N LEU A 2 -0.10 9.16 -18.75
CA LEU A 2 -0.37 7.74 -18.94
C LEU A 2 -0.76 7.13 -17.58
N ARG A 3 -1.94 6.55 -17.48
CA ARG A 3 -2.32 5.73 -16.31
C ARG A 3 -1.45 4.49 -16.35
N GLN A 4 -0.39 4.49 -15.56
CA GLN A 4 0.46 3.33 -15.41
C GLN A 4 -0.23 2.38 -14.45
N LEU A 5 -0.62 1.21 -14.97
CA LEU A 5 -1.25 0.15 -14.21
C LEU A 5 -0.16 -0.72 -13.60
N LEU A 6 -0.21 -0.91 -12.28
CA LEU A 6 0.74 -1.72 -11.51
C LEU A 6 0.05 -2.97 -10.99
N SER A 7 0.74 -4.10 -11.03
CA SER A 7 0.28 -5.32 -10.35
C SER A 7 0.40 -5.16 -8.82
N ILE A 8 -0.27 -6.05 -8.07
CA ILE A 8 -0.17 -6.12 -6.60
C ILE A 8 1.29 -6.17 -6.13
N THR A 9 2.11 -7.02 -6.77
CA THR A 9 3.53 -7.19 -6.42
C THR A 9 4.32 -5.89 -6.63
N GLN A 10 4.13 -5.23 -7.78
CA GLN A 10 4.80 -3.96 -8.09
C GLN A 10 4.38 -2.84 -7.13
N THR A 11 3.10 -2.83 -6.74
CA THR A 11 2.56 -1.90 -5.75
C THR A 11 3.17 -2.14 -4.37
N ALA A 12 3.32 -3.40 -3.98
CA ALA A 12 3.93 -3.81 -2.73
C ALA A 12 5.39 -3.33 -2.63
N GLU A 13 6.17 -3.52 -3.70
CA GLU A 13 7.55 -3.04 -3.79
C GLU A 13 7.64 -1.52 -3.69
N ARG A 14 6.75 -0.79 -4.37
CA ARG A 14 6.69 0.68 -4.33
C ARG A 14 6.39 1.22 -2.93
N LEU A 15 5.44 0.58 -2.23
CA LEU A 15 5.06 0.95 -0.87
C LEU A 15 6.03 0.41 0.18
N ARG A 16 6.94 -0.50 -0.20
CA ARG A 16 7.81 -1.29 0.68
C ARG A 16 7.02 -2.05 1.74
N VAL A 17 5.94 -2.70 1.31
CA VAL A 17 5.04 -3.51 2.15
C VAL A 17 4.90 -4.91 1.56
N ARG A 18 4.32 -5.85 2.31
CA ARG A 18 3.99 -7.18 1.78
C ARG A 18 2.85 -7.10 0.76
N PRO A 19 2.84 -7.97 -0.27
CA PRO A 19 1.75 -8.03 -1.25
C PRO A 19 0.40 -8.37 -0.61
N GLU A 20 0.39 -9.10 0.50
CA GLU A 20 -0.82 -9.39 1.29
C GLU A 20 -1.43 -8.11 1.84
N TYR A 21 -0.61 -7.20 2.36
CA TYR A 21 -1.05 -5.91 2.87
C TYR A 21 -1.67 -5.03 1.77
N VAL A 22 -1.18 -5.13 0.53
CA VAL A 22 -1.81 -4.45 -0.61
C VAL A 22 -3.22 -4.97 -0.85
N ARG A 23 -3.46 -6.28 -0.70
CA ARG A 23 -4.82 -6.85 -0.79
C ARG A 23 -5.70 -6.35 0.35
N GLU A 24 -5.17 -6.24 1.57
CA GLU A 24 -5.91 -5.64 2.69
C GLU A 24 -6.27 -4.17 2.45
N LEU A 25 -5.35 -3.38 1.87
CA LEU A 25 -5.62 -1.99 1.52
C LEU A 25 -6.74 -1.88 0.47
N VAL A 26 -6.78 -2.81 -0.48
CA VAL A 26 -7.87 -2.89 -1.45
C VAL A 26 -9.18 -3.33 -0.79
N ALA A 27 -9.14 -4.34 0.10
CA ALA A 27 -10.30 -4.80 0.87
C ALA A 27 -10.86 -3.68 1.77
N LYS A 28 -9.99 -2.86 2.36
CA LYS A 28 -10.33 -1.67 3.16
C LYS A 28 -10.76 -0.48 2.30
N LYS A 29 -10.92 -0.64 0.98
CA LYS A 29 -11.28 0.42 0.00
C LYS A 29 -10.36 1.65 0.04
N ARG A 30 -9.09 1.45 0.43
CA ARG A 30 -8.05 2.50 0.38
C ARG A 30 -7.37 2.56 -0.98
N LEU A 31 -7.39 1.45 -1.71
CA LEU A 31 -6.95 1.30 -3.08
C LEU A 31 -8.06 0.61 -3.87
N GLU A 32 -8.16 0.89 -5.17
CA GLU A 32 -9.13 0.24 -6.05
C GLU A 32 -8.44 -0.47 -7.20
N PHE A 33 -8.93 -1.67 -7.54
CA PHE A 33 -8.52 -2.35 -8.75
C PHE A 33 -9.23 -1.70 -9.94
N ILE A 34 -8.45 -1.10 -10.85
CA ILE A 34 -8.98 -0.47 -12.07
C ILE A 34 -9.28 -1.52 -13.14
N HIS A 35 -8.46 -2.57 -13.24
CA HIS A 35 -8.62 -3.59 -14.27
C HIS A 35 -8.03 -4.92 -13.82
N GLY A 36 -8.85 -5.95 -13.60
CA GLY A 36 -8.38 -7.34 -13.36
C GLY A 36 -7.20 -7.46 -12.38
N GLU A 37 -7.29 -6.84 -11.20
CA GLU A 37 -6.23 -6.82 -10.16
C GLU A 37 -5.07 -5.81 -10.37
N GLN A 38 -5.19 -4.91 -11.35
CA GLN A 38 -4.25 -3.81 -11.55
C GLN A 38 -4.64 -2.54 -10.78
N LEU A 39 -3.65 -1.89 -10.20
CA LEU A 39 -3.74 -0.68 -9.38
C LEU A 39 -3.20 0.52 -10.15
N ASP A 40 -3.76 1.70 -9.89
CA ASP A 40 -3.28 2.93 -10.50
C ASP A 40 -1.99 3.41 -9.83
N ALA A 41 -0.93 3.63 -10.61
CA ALA A 41 0.34 4.12 -10.09
C ALA A 41 0.22 5.48 -9.39
N ALA A 42 -0.69 6.36 -9.82
CA ALA A 42 -0.86 7.66 -9.17
C ALA A 42 -1.50 7.51 -7.78
N GLN A 43 -2.47 6.59 -7.62
CA GLN A 43 -3.03 6.27 -6.30
C GLN A 43 -1.97 5.67 -5.36
N VAL A 44 -1.16 4.74 -5.89
CA VAL A 44 -0.06 4.12 -5.13
C VAL A 44 0.96 5.16 -4.68
N GLU A 45 1.33 6.09 -5.55
CA GLU A 45 2.29 7.15 -5.22
C GLU A 45 1.74 8.12 -4.17
N GLN A 46 0.46 8.50 -4.27
CA GLN A 46 -0.20 9.34 -3.27
C GLN A 46 -0.23 8.66 -1.90
N LEU A 47 -0.54 7.36 -1.86
CA LEU A 47 -0.53 6.58 -0.63
C LEU A 47 0.89 6.47 -0.05
N ALA A 48 1.90 6.23 -0.88
CA ALA A 48 3.30 6.19 -0.46
C ALA A 48 3.75 7.52 0.18
N LYS A 49 3.38 8.66 -0.44
CA LYS A 49 3.65 9.99 0.10
C LYS A 49 2.95 10.24 1.44
N LEU A 50 1.70 9.79 1.57
CA LEU A 50 0.96 9.85 2.84
C LEU A 50 1.61 9.01 3.93
N MET A 51 2.01 7.77 3.62
CA MET A 51 2.71 6.88 4.54
C MET A 51 4.07 7.43 4.97
N GLU A 52 4.83 8.02 4.04
CA GLU A 52 6.10 8.66 4.37
C GLU A 52 5.90 9.88 5.27
N LYS A 53 4.87 10.69 5.00
CA LYS A 53 4.52 11.85 5.84
C LYS A 53 4.08 11.42 7.24
N LEU A 54 3.30 10.34 7.36
CA LEU A 54 2.90 9.76 8.64
C LEU A 54 4.09 9.20 9.42
N ARG A 55 5.04 8.54 8.74
CA ARG A 55 6.33 8.10 9.33
C ARG A 55 7.15 9.27 9.84
N LYS A 56 7.29 10.35 9.04
CA LYS A 56 8.05 11.55 9.41
C LYS A 56 7.43 12.32 10.58
N ASN A 57 6.10 12.31 10.71
CA ASN A 57 5.38 12.99 11.79
C ASN A 57 5.29 12.19 13.11
N GLY A 58 5.99 11.06 13.24
CA GLY A 58 6.02 10.28 14.48
C GLY A 58 4.77 9.42 14.73
N ILE A 59 3.84 9.34 13.77
CA ILE A 59 2.70 8.39 13.78
C ILE A 59 3.16 7.06 13.15
N ALA A 60 4.42 6.68 13.37
CA ALA A 60 5.03 5.47 12.83
C ALA A 60 4.36 4.21 13.40
N THR A 61 3.81 4.29 14.62
CA THR A 61 3.16 3.18 15.31
C THR A 61 1.95 2.63 14.55
N LEU A 62 1.20 3.46 13.78
CA LEU A 62 -0.03 2.98 13.13
C LEU A 62 0.24 2.12 11.88
N VAL A 63 1.41 2.27 11.24
CA VAL A 63 1.80 1.43 10.09
C VAL A 63 2.54 0.19 10.55
N GLU A 64 3.33 0.28 11.63
CA GLU A 64 3.97 -0.90 12.26
C GLU A 64 2.94 -1.87 12.86
N ILE A 65 1.88 -1.38 13.53
CA ILE A 65 0.84 -2.25 14.14
C ILE A 65 0.13 -3.12 13.09
N CYS A 66 0.04 -2.70 11.83
CA CYS A 66 -0.64 -3.48 10.79
C CYS A 66 0.33 -4.29 9.90
N ALA A 67 1.64 -4.01 9.97
CA ALA A 67 2.68 -4.78 9.26
C ALA A 67 3.34 -5.85 10.16
N GLN A 68 3.11 -5.82 11.47
CA GLN A 68 3.65 -6.74 12.47
C GLN A 68 2.67 -7.83 12.95
N ASP A 69 1.53 -8.04 12.28
CA ASP A 69 0.69 -9.24 12.54
C ASP A 69 1.21 -10.43 11.72
N ASP A 70 2.45 -10.83 12.01
CA ASP A 70 3.04 -12.11 11.60
C ASP A 70 3.98 -12.56 12.72
N LYS A 71 3.34 -12.91 13.84
CA LYS A 71 3.84 -13.89 14.81
C LYS A 71 2.68 -14.31 15.72
N PRO A 72 2.40 -15.61 15.77
CA PRO A 72 2.67 -16.26 17.04
C PRO A 72 3.46 -17.56 16.86
N GLU A 73 4.46 -17.69 17.75
CA GLU A 73 5.18 -18.91 18.16
C GLU A 73 6.03 -19.68 17.13
#